data_AF-A0A1F3FRU1-F1
#
_entry.id   AF-A0A1F3FRU1-F1
#
_cell.length_a   1.000
_cell.length_b   1.000
_cell.length_c   1.000
_cell.angle_alpha   90.00
_cell.angle_beta   90.00
_cell.angle_gamma   90.00
#
_symmetry.space_group_name_H-M   'P 1'
#
loop_
_entity.id
_entity.type
_entity.pdbx_description
1 polymer ?
#
loop_
_entity_poly.entity_id
_entity_poly.type
_entity_poly.pdbx_seq_one_letter_code
_entity_poly.pdbx_strand_id
1 'polypeptide(L)'
;MQEQSTPNNTGSLQAIERADGGQFKKGCSGNPKGRPYGVRNKVSFAMRSMFEQEAFAVAGKLVELAKNGDMSAIKLILERVYPAPKNKELHFLLPEITDREGIEEARNEIQQAFVSGELAVSEAKEAVEFLTVAKNARRNELDFFC
;
A
#
# COMPACT_ATOMS: atom_id res chain seq x y z
N MET A 1 -14.70 -2.23 27.67
CA MET A 1 -13.52 -2.40 26.79
C MET A 1 -13.86 -1.78 25.44
N GLN A 2 -13.19 -0.67 25.15
CA GLN A 2 -13.08 0.08 23.89
C GLN A 2 -14.40 0.56 23.23
N GLU A 3 -14.83 1.74 23.69
CA GLU A 3 -15.66 2.67 22.92
C GLU A 3 -15.03 2.91 21.54
N GLN A 4 -15.78 2.57 20.51
CA GLN A 4 -15.42 2.91 19.14
C GLN A 4 -15.46 4.43 19.00
N SER A 5 -14.27 5.03 18.98
CA SER A 5 -14.02 6.41 18.55
C SER A 5 -14.54 6.58 17.11
N THR A 6 -15.79 6.98 16.97
CA THR A 6 -16.33 7.46 15.70
C THR A 6 -15.61 8.76 15.33
N PRO A 7 -15.05 8.92 14.13
CA PRO A 7 -14.38 10.17 13.78
C PRO A 7 -15.41 11.33 13.75
N ASN A 8 -15.07 12.41 14.46
CA ASN A 8 -15.89 13.60 14.79
C ASN A 8 -16.34 14.48 13.61
N ASN A 9 -16.55 13.95 12.40
CA ASN A 9 -16.99 14.77 11.26
C ASN A 9 -18.00 14.04 10.37
N THR A 10 -19.02 13.47 11.00
CA THR A 10 -20.21 12.97 10.32
C THR A 10 -21.13 14.13 9.96
N GLY A 11 -20.95 14.69 8.76
CA GLY A 11 -22.03 15.18 7.90
C GLY A 11 -22.93 16.35 8.33
N SER A 12 -22.71 17.01 9.47
CA SER A 12 -23.45 18.23 9.85
C SER A 12 -22.63 19.50 9.63
N LEU A 13 -23.33 20.63 9.48
CA LEU A 13 -22.75 21.98 9.35
C LEU A 13 -21.59 22.15 10.35
N GLN A 14 -20.38 22.42 9.86
CA GLN A 14 -19.23 22.62 10.74
C GLN A 14 -19.47 23.87 11.59
N ALA A 15 -19.35 23.80 12.91
CA ALA A 15 -19.40 25.00 13.73
C ALA A 15 -18.15 25.86 13.45
N ILE A 16 -18.32 27.18 13.30
CA ILE A 16 -17.18 28.10 13.20
C ILE A 16 -16.59 28.25 14.61
N GLU A 17 -15.58 27.44 14.94
CA GLU A 17 -14.85 27.57 16.19
C GLU A 17 -13.42 28.06 15.96
N ARG A 18 -13.01 29.06 16.75
CA ARG A 18 -11.66 29.62 16.75
C ARG A 18 -10.94 29.26 18.06
N ALA A 19 -9.63 29.09 17.99
CA ALA A 19 -8.75 28.99 19.16
C ALA A 19 -8.34 30.39 19.65
N ASP A 20 -7.77 30.49 20.85
CA ASP A 20 -7.32 31.76 21.46
C ASP A 20 -6.33 32.56 20.59
N GLY A 21 -5.64 31.90 19.64
CA GLY A 21 -4.75 32.53 18.67
C GLY A 21 -5.41 32.97 17.35
N GLY A 22 -6.75 32.99 17.26
CA GLY A 22 -7.50 33.38 16.06
C GLY A 22 -7.52 32.35 14.92
N GLN A 23 -6.81 31.23 15.08
CA GLN A 23 -6.82 30.12 14.14
C GLN A 23 -8.12 29.31 14.23
N PHE A 24 -8.60 28.75 13.12
CA PHE A 24 -9.71 27.80 13.16
C PHE A 24 -9.29 26.52 13.87
N LYS A 25 -10.17 25.98 14.73
CA LYS A 25 -9.91 24.69 15.39
C LYS A 25 -9.79 23.57 14.34
N LYS A 26 -8.96 22.56 14.64
CA LYS A 26 -8.76 21.39 13.77
C LYS A 26 -10.11 20.72 13.50
N GLY A 27 -10.51 20.65 12.23
CA GLY A 27 -11.80 20.09 11.81
C GLY A 27 -12.89 21.13 11.53
N CYS A 28 -12.66 22.40 11.83
CA CYS A 28 -13.54 23.52 11.50
C CYS A 28 -13.01 24.28 10.27
N SER A 29 -13.81 24.38 9.22
CA SER A 29 -13.54 25.27 8.09
C SER A 29 -14.11 26.66 8.33
N GLY A 30 -13.48 27.69 7.76
CA GLY A 30 -14.00 29.07 7.80
C GLY A 30 -15.30 29.26 7.01
N ASN A 31 -15.66 28.31 6.12
CA ASN A 31 -16.95 28.27 5.46
C ASN A 31 -17.73 27.02 5.91
N PRO A 32 -18.64 27.15 6.90
CA PRO A 32 -19.42 26.03 7.44
C PRO A 32 -20.48 25.49 6.46
N LYS A 33 -20.83 26.27 5.43
CA LYS A 33 -21.67 25.84 4.29
C LYS A 33 -20.85 25.23 3.16
N GLY A 34 -19.53 25.16 3.31
CA GLY A 34 -18.62 24.53 2.36
C GLY A 34 -18.80 23.02 2.30
N ARG A 35 -18.08 22.38 1.37
CA ARG A 35 -18.13 20.93 1.22
C ARG A 35 -17.60 20.25 2.50
N PRO A 36 -18.37 19.34 3.13
CA PRO A 36 -17.92 18.71 4.37
C PRO A 36 -16.70 17.83 4.12
N TYR A 37 -15.83 17.74 5.12
CA TYR A 37 -14.66 16.87 5.09
C TYR A 37 -15.07 15.40 4.91
N GLY A 38 -14.35 14.65 4.07
CA GLY A 38 -14.60 13.23 3.83
C GLY A 38 -15.74 12.90 2.85
N VAL A 39 -16.54 13.89 2.41
CA VAL A 39 -17.60 13.61 1.42
C VAL A 39 -17.00 13.35 0.05
N ARG A 40 -17.20 12.14 -0.46
CA ARG A 40 -16.81 11.74 -1.83
C ARG A 40 -17.62 12.54 -2.86
N ASN A 41 -17.02 12.79 -4.02
CA ASN A 41 -17.69 13.53 -5.07
C ASN A 41 -18.85 12.67 -5.58
N LYS A 42 -20.09 13.21 -5.55
CA LYS A 42 -21.29 12.50 -6.02
C LYS A 42 -21.12 12.03 -7.47
N VAL A 43 -20.48 12.83 -8.31
CA VAL A 43 -20.17 12.49 -9.70
C VAL A 43 -19.21 11.29 -9.76
N SER A 44 -18.11 11.33 -9.02
CA SER A 44 -17.14 10.21 -9.01
C SER A 44 -17.74 8.93 -8.44
N PHE A 45 -18.65 9.04 -7.46
CA PHE A 45 -19.36 7.88 -6.92
C PHE A 45 -20.31 7.28 -7.97
N ALA A 46 -21.13 8.10 -8.62
CA ALA A 46 -22.02 7.65 -9.69
C ALA A 46 -21.25 7.03 -10.86
N MET A 47 -20.16 7.69 -11.30
CA MET A 47 -19.28 7.17 -12.35
C MET A 47 -18.69 5.82 -11.97
N ARG A 48 -18.24 5.63 -10.73
CA ARG A 48 -17.72 4.34 -10.28
C ARG A 48 -18.79 3.25 -10.38
N SER A 49 -20.00 3.51 -9.92
CA SER A 49 -21.11 2.55 -10.01
C SER A 49 -21.45 2.21 -11.47
N MET A 50 -21.44 3.19 -12.37
CA MET A 50 -21.66 2.96 -13.80
C MET A 50 -20.54 2.11 -14.42
N PHE A 51 -19.28 2.42 -14.09
CA PHE A 51 -18.13 1.64 -14.58
C PHE A 51 -18.11 0.20 -14.05
N GLU A 52 -18.51 -0.02 -12.80
CA GLU A 52 -18.50 -1.35 -12.19
C GLU A 52 -19.52 -2.28 -12.88
N GLN A 53 -20.65 -1.73 -13.33
CA GLN A 53 -21.67 -2.46 -14.10
C GLN A 53 -21.20 -2.78 -15.52
N GLU A 54 -20.48 -1.85 -16.16
CA GLU A 54 -20.04 -1.97 -17.56
C GLU A 54 -18.62 -2.57 -17.71
N ALA A 55 -17.93 -2.88 -16.60
CA ALA A 55 -16.52 -3.26 -16.61
C ALA A 55 -16.22 -4.42 -17.56
N PHE A 56 -17.07 -5.46 -17.55
CA PHE A 56 -16.92 -6.62 -18.43
C PHE A 56 -17.13 -6.29 -19.91
N ALA A 57 -18.12 -5.45 -20.23
CA ALA A 57 -18.41 -5.03 -21.60
C ALA A 57 -17.26 -4.18 -22.17
N VAL A 58 -16.73 -3.25 -21.39
CA VAL A 58 -15.56 -2.44 -21.74
C VAL A 58 -14.32 -3.32 -21.96
N ALA A 59 -14.08 -4.30 -21.09
CA ALA A 59 -12.97 -5.23 -21.25
C ALA A 59 -13.07 -6.05 -22.54
N GLY A 60 -14.26 -6.56 -22.87
CA GLY A 60 -14.51 -7.26 -24.13
C GLY A 60 -14.22 -6.38 -25.35
N LYS A 61 -14.69 -5.13 -25.33
CA LYS A 61 -14.44 -4.19 -26.43
C LYS A 61 -12.97 -3.82 -26.58
N LEU A 62 -12.26 -3.67 -25.45
CA LEU A 62 -10.82 -3.42 -25.44
C LEU A 62 -10.05 -4.55 -26.12
N VAL A 63 -10.42 -5.81 -25.87
CA VAL A 63 -9.81 -6.98 -26.52
C VAL A 63 -10.07 -6.98 -28.03
N GLU A 64 -11.27 -6.63 -28.47
CA GLU A 64 -11.57 -6.51 -29.90
C GLU A 64 -10.72 -5.43 -30.58
N LEU A 65 -10.62 -4.24 -29.98
CA LEU A 65 -9.83 -3.14 -30.51
C LEU A 65 -8.34 -3.52 -30.58
N ALA A 66 -7.83 -4.20 -29.56
CA ALA A 66 -6.46 -4.69 -29.56
C ALA A 66 -6.22 -5.72 -30.67
N LYS A 67 -7.16 -6.65 -30.90
CA LYS A 67 -7.09 -7.61 -32.01
C LYS A 67 -7.13 -6.93 -33.38
N ASN A 68 -7.83 -5.81 -33.49
CA ASN A 68 -7.90 -5.00 -34.72
C ASN A 68 -6.68 -4.09 -34.93
N GLY A 69 -5.68 -4.12 -34.04
CA GLY A 69 -4.42 -3.40 -34.20
C GLY A 69 -4.38 -2.00 -33.58
N ASP A 70 -5.32 -1.67 -32.68
CA ASP A 70 -5.21 -0.43 -31.90
C ASP A 70 -4.05 -0.52 -30.89
N MET A 71 -2.98 0.22 -31.18
CA MET A 71 -1.76 0.24 -30.35
C MET A 71 -2.01 0.71 -28.92
N SER A 72 -3.01 1.57 -28.69
CA SER A 72 -3.35 2.04 -27.35
C SER A 72 -4.01 0.94 -26.50
N ALA A 73 -4.92 0.18 -27.11
CA ALA A 73 -5.58 -0.97 -26.47
C ALA A 73 -4.57 -2.10 -26.20
N ILE A 74 -3.68 -2.40 -27.17
CA ILE A 74 -2.60 -3.39 -27.01
C ILE A 74 -1.69 -3.03 -25.83
N LYS A 75 -1.24 -1.77 -25.76
CA LYS A 75 -0.39 -1.29 -24.67
C LYS A 75 -1.08 -1.44 -23.31
N LEU A 76 -2.36 -1.04 -23.21
CA LEU A 76 -3.12 -1.13 -21.97
C LEU A 76 -3.27 -2.58 -21.48
N ILE A 77 -3.55 -3.51 -22.41
CA ILE A 77 -3.65 -4.94 -22.10
C ILE A 77 -2.30 -5.48 -21.63
N LEU A 78 -1.21 -5.16 -22.34
CA LEU A 78 0.13 -5.63 -21.97
C LEU A 78 0.55 -5.11 -20.59
N GLU A 79 0.36 -3.83 -20.30
CA GLU A 79 0.69 -3.25 -18.99
C GLU A 79 -0.13 -3.86 -17.84
N ARG A 80 -1.32 -4.39 -18.11
CA ARG A 80 -2.24 -4.91 -17.07
C ARG A 80 -2.22 -6.42 -16.91
N VAL A 81 -2.03 -7.18 -18.01
CA VAL A 81 -1.93 -8.65 -18.05
C VAL A 81 -0.51 -9.10 -17.76
N TYR A 82 0.48 -8.39 -18.28
CA TYR A 82 1.89 -8.56 -17.95
C TYR A 82 2.38 -7.33 -17.19
N PRO A 83 1.83 -7.04 -16.00
CA PRO A 83 2.41 -5.99 -15.17
C PRO A 83 3.88 -6.35 -14.95
N ALA A 84 4.77 -5.36 -15.07
CA ALA A 84 6.16 -5.55 -14.68
C ALA A 84 6.17 -6.19 -13.29
N PRO A 85 6.80 -7.37 -13.12
CA PRO A 85 6.74 -8.10 -11.87
C PRO A 85 7.36 -7.21 -10.79
N LYS A 86 6.51 -6.61 -9.95
CA LYS A 86 6.96 -5.75 -8.86
C LYS A 86 7.66 -6.57 -7.78
N ASN A 87 7.19 -7.81 -7.59
CA ASN A 87 7.74 -8.79 -6.67
C ASN A 87 7.97 -10.06 -7.49
N LYS A 88 9.20 -10.27 -7.93
CA LYS A 88 9.60 -11.57 -8.50
C LYS A 88 9.70 -12.54 -7.32
N GLU A 89 9.30 -13.80 -7.50
CA GLU A 89 9.46 -14.81 -6.47
C GLU A 89 10.96 -14.96 -6.17
N LEU A 90 11.34 -14.67 -4.92
CA LEU A 90 12.70 -14.88 -4.44
C LEU A 90 12.88 -16.36 -4.18
N HIS A 91 13.51 -17.06 -5.13
CA HIS A 91 14.02 -18.40 -4.90
C HIS A 91 15.35 -18.33 -4.14
N PHE A 92 15.31 -17.77 -2.93
CA PHE A 92 16.44 -17.73 -2.02
C PHE A 92 16.10 -18.58 -0.80
N LEU A 93 16.86 -19.66 -0.59
CA LEU A 93 16.74 -20.48 0.59
C LEU A 93 17.47 -19.76 1.72
N LEU A 94 16.72 -19.15 2.65
CA LEU A 94 17.32 -18.68 3.88
C LEU A 94 17.66 -19.86 4.78
N PRO A 95 18.82 -19.82 5.48
CA PRO A 95 19.15 -20.82 6.49
C PRO A 95 18.16 -20.72 7.66
N GLU A 96 17.99 -21.83 8.38
CA GLU A 96 17.10 -21.87 9.54
C GLU A 96 17.57 -20.89 10.62
N ILE A 97 16.75 -19.89 10.92
CA ILE A 97 17.10 -18.83 11.86
C ILE A 97 16.67 -19.22 13.28
N THR A 98 17.34 -20.18 13.89
CA THR A 98 17.05 -20.65 15.25
C THR A 98 17.52 -19.67 16.32
N ASP A 99 18.72 -19.10 16.17
CA ASP A 99 19.38 -18.26 17.20
C ASP A 99 19.86 -16.90 16.66
N ARG A 100 20.40 -16.05 17.57
CA ARG A 100 20.98 -14.74 17.19
C ARG A 100 22.14 -14.89 16.21
N GLU A 101 22.90 -15.98 16.32
CA GLU A 101 23.99 -16.31 15.40
C GLU A 101 23.47 -16.65 14.00
N GLY A 102 22.36 -17.38 13.92
CA GLY A 102 21.69 -17.68 12.64
C GLY A 102 21.20 -16.45 11.88
N ILE A 103 20.94 -15.33 12.56
CA ILE A 103 20.60 -14.06 11.89
C ILE A 103 21.81 -13.47 11.18
N GLU A 104 23.00 -13.53 11.79
CA GLU A 104 24.22 -13.01 11.18
C GLU A 104 24.72 -13.95 10.07
N GLU A 105 24.52 -15.27 10.20
CA GLU A 105 24.77 -16.24 9.12
C GLU A 105 23.87 -15.98 7.91
N ALA A 106 22.55 -15.84 8.11
CA ALA A 106 21.62 -15.50 7.05
C ALA A 106 21.98 -14.19 6.35
N ARG A 107 22.45 -13.19 7.10
CA ARG A 107 22.90 -11.91 6.54
C ARG A 107 24.14 -12.07 5.66
N ASN A 108 25.11 -12.88 6.10
CA ASN A 108 26.32 -13.15 5.32
C ASN A 108 25.99 -13.89 4.01
N GLU A 109 25.05 -14.82 4.05
CA GLU A 109 24.61 -15.56 2.86
C GLU A 109 23.90 -14.64 1.85
N ILE A 110 23.00 -13.77 2.31
CA ILE A 110 22.38 -12.74 1.45
C ILE A 110 23.45 -11.83 0.83
N GLN A 111 24.46 -11.44 1.61
CA GLN A 111 25.55 -10.61 1.10
C GLN A 111 26.36 -11.34 0.03
N GLN A 112 26.65 -12.63 0.21
CA GLN A 112 27.35 -13.44 -0.79
C GLN A 112 26.51 -13.61 -2.06
N ALA A 113 25.22 -13.91 -1.94
CA ALA A 113 24.29 -14.04 -3.07
C ALA A 113 24.14 -12.72 -3.87
N PHE A 114 24.22 -11.59 -3.18
CA PHE A 114 24.26 -10.28 -3.83
C PHE A 114 25.56 -10.07 -4.60
N VAL A 115 26.71 -10.42 -4.01
CA VAL A 115 28.02 -10.26 -4.65
C VAL A 115 28.21 -11.22 -5.84
N SER A 116 27.66 -12.44 -5.77
CA SER A 116 27.69 -13.42 -6.86
C SER A 116 26.75 -13.05 -8.02
N GLY A 117 25.83 -12.09 -7.81
CA GLY A 117 24.85 -11.66 -8.80
C GLY A 117 23.63 -12.58 -8.92
N GLU A 118 23.48 -13.53 -7.99
CA GLU A 118 22.28 -14.39 -7.90
C GLU A 118 21.06 -13.62 -7.40
N LEU A 119 21.29 -12.50 -6.69
CA LEU A 119 20.26 -11.72 -6.04
C LEU A 119 20.38 -10.23 -6.44
N ALA A 120 19.28 -9.63 -6.86
CA ALA A 120 19.26 -8.22 -7.27
C ALA A 120 19.27 -7.27 -6.05
N VAL A 121 19.67 -6.01 -6.28
CA VAL A 121 19.78 -5.00 -5.20
C VAL A 121 18.47 -4.81 -4.43
N SER A 122 17.33 -4.80 -5.12
CA SER A 122 16.00 -4.66 -4.49
C SER A 122 15.68 -5.86 -3.61
N GLU A 123 16.00 -7.06 -4.10
CA GLU A 123 15.76 -8.33 -3.42
C GLU A 123 16.60 -8.42 -2.13
N ALA A 124 17.86 -7.94 -2.18
CA ALA A 124 18.75 -7.97 -1.02
C ALA A 124 18.26 -7.06 0.10
N LYS A 125 17.73 -5.88 -0.28
CA LYS A 125 17.16 -4.93 0.67
C LYS A 125 15.94 -5.50 1.38
N GLU A 126 15.03 -6.12 0.63
CA GLU A 126 13.83 -6.75 1.18
C GLU A 126 14.18 -7.91 2.12
N ALA A 127 15.15 -8.75 1.74
CA ALA A 127 15.61 -9.85 2.58
C ALA A 127 16.25 -9.38 3.90
N VAL A 128 17.09 -8.33 3.84
CA VAL A 128 17.71 -7.74 5.05
C VAL A 128 16.64 -7.09 5.93
N GLU A 129 15.66 -6.39 5.35
CA GLU A 129 14.55 -5.79 6.12
C GLU A 129 13.76 -6.87 6.89
N PHE A 130 13.42 -7.98 6.23
CA PHE A 130 12.79 -9.13 6.88
C PHE A 130 13.60 -9.66 8.07
N LEU A 131 14.93 -9.82 7.91
CA LEU A 131 15.81 -10.23 9.01
C LEU A 131 15.83 -9.23 10.17
N THR A 132 15.79 -7.93 9.90
CA THR A 132 15.76 -6.92 10.96
C THR A 132 14.48 -6.96 11.79
N VAL A 133 13.33 -7.21 11.15
CA VAL A 133 12.05 -7.40 11.84
C VAL A 133 12.10 -8.63 12.73
N ALA A 134 12.63 -9.75 12.23
CA ALA A 134 12.80 -10.97 13.00
C ALA A 134 13.73 -10.79 14.23
N LYS A 135 14.82 -10.02 14.07
CA LYS A 135 15.75 -9.66 15.15
C LYS A 135 15.08 -8.82 16.24
N ASN A 136 14.25 -7.86 15.85
CA ASN A 136 13.57 -6.94 16.77
C ASN A 136 12.44 -7.64 17.55
N ALA A 137 11.68 -8.54 16.90
CA ALA A 137 10.65 -9.34 17.57
C ALA A 137 11.23 -10.16 18.74
N ARG A 138 12.36 -10.86 18.52
CA ARG A 138 13.05 -11.62 19.57
C ARG A 138 13.68 -10.77 20.66
N ARG A 139 14.10 -9.53 20.36
CA ARG A 139 14.58 -8.60 21.39
C ARG A 139 13.45 -8.21 22.34
N ASN A 140 12.27 -7.88 21.80
CA ASN A 140 11.12 -7.49 22.60
C ASN A 140 10.56 -8.63 23.48
N GLU A 141 10.68 -9.88 23.05
CA GLU A 141 10.29 -11.04 23.88
C GLU A 141 11.21 -11.24 25.11
N LEU A 142 12.49 -10.88 25.00
CA LEU A 142 13.44 -10.93 26.13
C LEU A 142 13.28 -9.75 27.09
N ASP A 143 12.80 -8.61 26.61
CA ASP A 143 12.55 -7.41 27.45
C ASP A 143 11.19 -7.45 28.17
N PHE A 144 10.32 -8.43 27.88
CA PHE A 144 9.01 -8.60 28.55
C PHE A 144 9.09 -9.48 29.82
N PHE A 145 10.24 -10.10 30.11
CA PHE A 145 10.44 -11.03 31.23
C PHE A 145 11.31 -10.47 32.38
N CYS A 146 11.60 -9.17 32.38
CA CYS A 146 12.18 -8.41 33.50
C CYS A 146 11.19 -7.34 33.98
#